data_AF-A0A2A3XXV8-F1
#
_entry.id   AF-A0A2A3XXV8-F1
#
_cell.length_a   1.000
_cell.length_b   1.000
_cell.length_c   1.000
_cell.angle_alpha   90.00
_cell.angle_beta   90.00
_cell.angle_gamma   90.00
#
_symmetry.space_group_name_H-M   'P 1'
#
loop_
_entity.id
_entity.type
_entity.pdbx_description
1 polymer ?
#
loop_
_entity_poly.entity_id
_entity_poly.type
_entity_poly.pdbx_seq_one_letter_code
_entity_poly.pdbx_strand_id
1 'polypeptide(L)'
;MLSPFDRIVDDLQQLRLDGGDVPYAEIVRRISRNRIAQGVAPDASRPARSTVYDAFRRGRTRLNLELVSEIVRALDGTEKDIESWRLRCLQARREQAATEDTECPGSEEPVVPERPNAPLAEPEAAKETKQKIAVHVRKVILALGCALANLLGFWLVANLGVPLYLDMLGTAVAAMMLGPWAGVGVAVATNLLGSGITDSSSIPFGLVNVTGALLWGYGALWVRRKGALRRYFALNLLVGFACTVVATSLLVLLFGGGTGHASEGTRMNLESFGLPMFVAVFQSNLLYSLADKMLVGFIALAVMAQLNGWLRGSIFEDLESDITRRLDIDAGQEQRA
;
A
#
# COMPACT_ATOMS: atom_id res chain seq x y z
N MET A 1 -13.76 12.54 -34.34
CA MET A 1 -13.41 11.42 -35.24
C MET A 1 -12.95 10.25 -34.38
N LEU A 2 -13.32 9.01 -34.69
CA LEU A 2 -12.73 7.83 -34.03
C LEU A 2 -11.25 7.79 -34.39
N SER A 3 -10.37 7.58 -33.41
CA SER A 3 -8.95 7.43 -33.69
C SER A 3 -8.70 6.15 -34.51
N PRO A 4 -7.65 6.08 -35.34
CA PRO A 4 -7.29 4.84 -36.04
C PRO A 4 -7.13 3.64 -35.11
N PHE A 5 -6.71 3.88 -33.86
CA PHE A 5 -6.61 2.86 -32.81
C PHE A 5 -7.96 2.42 -32.24
N ASP A 6 -8.99 3.27 -32.22
CA ASP A 6 -10.33 2.90 -31.75
C ASP A 6 -10.96 1.83 -32.64
N ARG A 7 -10.71 1.89 -33.96
CA ARG A 7 -11.17 0.84 -34.89
C ARG A 7 -10.52 -0.51 -34.61
N ILE A 8 -9.24 -0.52 -34.27
CA ILE A 8 -8.51 -1.75 -33.90
C ILE A 8 -9.06 -2.31 -32.59
N VAL A 9 -9.37 -1.45 -31.62
CA VAL A 9 -9.95 -1.87 -30.34
C VAL A 9 -11.35 -2.48 -30.54
N ASP A 10 -12.16 -1.88 -31.40
CA ASP A 10 -13.51 -2.38 -31.72
C ASP A 10 -13.47 -3.78 -32.34
N ASP A 11 -12.60 -3.97 -33.32
CA ASP A 11 -12.41 -5.28 -33.94
C ASP A 11 -11.84 -6.30 -32.94
N LEU A 12 -11.01 -5.86 -31.97
CA LEU A 12 -10.43 -6.76 -30.97
C LEU A 12 -11.51 -7.22 -29.98
N GLN A 13 -12.44 -6.32 -29.64
CA GLN A 13 -13.63 -6.67 -28.87
C GLN A 13 -14.53 -7.64 -29.64
N GLN A 14 -14.73 -7.44 -30.95
CA GLN A 14 -15.49 -8.37 -31.79
C GLN A 14 -14.83 -9.75 -31.85
N LEU A 15 -13.51 -9.82 -32.08
CA LEU A 15 -12.77 -11.09 -32.09
C LEU A 15 -12.94 -11.87 -30.78
N ARG A 16 -12.99 -11.18 -29.64
CA ARG A 16 -13.23 -11.79 -28.33
C ARG A 16 -14.67 -12.33 -28.20
N LEU A 17 -15.65 -11.63 -28.75
CA LEU A 17 -17.06 -12.06 -28.75
C LEU A 17 -17.25 -13.28 -29.66
N ASP A 18 -16.66 -13.25 -30.86
CA ASP A 18 -16.70 -14.36 -31.82
C ASP A 18 -16.03 -15.64 -31.28
N GLY A 19 -14.99 -15.47 -30.46
CA GLY A 19 -14.33 -16.55 -29.71
C GLY A 19 -15.10 -17.07 -28.48
N GLY A 20 -16.36 -16.65 -28.27
CA GLY A 20 -17.21 -17.10 -27.16
C GLY A 20 -17.12 -16.26 -25.88
N ASP A 21 -16.86 -14.95 -26.01
CA ASP A 21 -16.69 -13.98 -24.90
C ASP A 21 -15.70 -14.44 -23.82
N VAL A 22 -14.52 -14.89 -24.25
CA VAL A 22 -13.48 -15.41 -23.36
C VAL A 22 -13.17 -14.42 -22.24
N PRO A 23 -13.24 -14.80 -20.95
CA PRO A 23 -12.96 -13.88 -19.84
C PRO A 23 -11.52 -13.34 -19.89
N TYR A 24 -11.30 -12.08 -19.52
CA TYR A 24 -9.95 -11.48 -19.50
C TYR A 24 -8.93 -12.27 -18.67
N ALA A 25 -9.38 -12.91 -17.58
CA ALA A 25 -8.52 -13.76 -16.76
C ALA A 25 -8.05 -15.02 -17.50
N GLU A 26 -8.87 -15.54 -18.42
CA GLU A 26 -8.53 -16.70 -19.24
C GLU A 26 -7.56 -16.30 -20.36
N ILE A 27 -7.73 -15.12 -20.97
CA ILE A 27 -6.74 -14.56 -21.92
C ILE A 27 -5.36 -14.45 -21.26
N VAL A 28 -5.28 -13.91 -20.03
CA VAL A 28 -4.02 -13.83 -19.26
C VAL A 28 -3.40 -15.21 -19.05
N ARG A 29 -4.21 -16.22 -18.71
CA ARG A 29 -3.75 -17.61 -18.51
C ARG A 29 -3.19 -18.21 -19.80
N ARG A 30 -3.88 -18.05 -20.92
CA ARG A 30 -3.45 -18.54 -22.23
C ARG A 30 -2.15 -17.87 -22.69
N ILE A 31 -2.01 -16.55 -22.51
CA ILE A 31 -0.75 -15.83 -22.80
C ILE A 31 0.40 -16.36 -21.93
N SER A 32 0.16 -16.54 -20.62
CA SER A 32 1.18 -17.07 -19.70
C SER A 32 1.63 -18.48 -20.12
N ARG A 33 0.69 -19.35 -20.50
CA ARG A 33 0.97 -20.71 -20.97
C ARG A 33 1.83 -20.70 -22.25
N ASN A 34 1.50 -19.83 -23.21
CA ASN A 34 2.25 -19.69 -24.45
C ASN A 34 3.68 -19.17 -24.22
N ARG A 35 3.87 -18.21 -23.31
CA ARG A 35 5.21 -17.70 -22.93
C ARG A 35 6.06 -18.76 -22.24
N ILE A 36 5.48 -19.56 -21.35
CA ILE A 36 6.18 -20.68 -20.70
C ILE A 36 6.60 -21.73 -21.75
N ALA A 37 5.73 -22.05 -22.72
CA ALA A 37 6.05 -22.96 -23.82
C ALA A 37 7.20 -22.42 -24.70
N GLN A 38 7.41 -21.12 -24.73
CA GLN A 38 8.51 -20.44 -25.42
C GLN A 38 9.77 -20.26 -24.53
N GLY A 39 9.81 -20.86 -23.34
CA GLY A 39 10.98 -20.86 -22.45
C GLY A 39 11.08 -19.65 -21.50
N VAL A 40 10.04 -18.83 -21.38
CA VAL A 40 10.00 -17.72 -20.42
C VAL A 40 9.77 -18.26 -19.01
N ALA A 41 10.55 -17.77 -18.04
CA ALA A 41 10.41 -18.16 -16.63
C ALA A 41 8.96 -17.89 -16.11
N PRO A 42 8.39 -18.76 -15.26
CA PRO A 42 7.00 -18.66 -14.81
C PRO A 42 6.63 -17.30 -14.22
N ASP A 43 7.54 -16.68 -13.46
CA ASP A 43 7.32 -15.40 -12.80
C ASP A 43 7.28 -14.20 -13.78
N ALA A 44 8.00 -14.29 -14.91
CA ALA A 44 8.00 -13.28 -15.98
C ALA A 44 6.93 -13.57 -17.05
N SER A 45 6.39 -14.78 -17.09
CA SER A 45 5.44 -15.21 -18.12
C SER A 45 4.06 -14.55 -17.99
N ARG A 46 3.67 -14.09 -16.80
CA ARG A 46 2.31 -13.65 -16.53
C ARG A 46 2.12 -12.14 -16.76
N PRO A 47 1.39 -11.71 -17.80
CA PRO A 47 1.05 -10.30 -17.98
C PRO A 47 0.06 -9.84 -16.90
N ALA A 48 0.12 -8.55 -16.54
CA ALA A 48 -0.84 -7.96 -15.62
C ALA A 48 -2.25 -7.94 -16.24
N ARG A 49 -3.27 -8.29 -15.43
CA ARG A 49 -4.67 -8.31 -15.90
C ARG A 49 -5.15 -6.94 -16.38
N SER A 50 -4.70 -5.86 -15.75
CA SER A 50 -4.99 -4.49 -16.17
C SER A 50 -4.43 -4.19 -17.56
N THR A 51 -3.21 -4.65 -17.87
CA THR A 51 -2.59 -4.46 -19.19
C THR A 51 -3.38 -5.13 -20.31
N VAL A 52 -3.89 -6.34 -20.08
CA VAL A 52 -4.77 -7.03 -21.04
C VAL A 52 -6.11 -6.31 -21.13
N TYR A 53 -6.71 -5.91 -20.02
CA TYR A 53 -7.99 -5.17 -20.02
C TYR A 53 -7.90 -3.83 -20.76
N ASP A 54 -6.81 -3.08 -20.54
CA ASP A 54 -6.57 -1.80 -21.19
C ASP A 54 -6.33 -1.95 -22.70
N ALA A 55 -5.97 -3.15 -23.19
CA ALA A 55 -5.91 -3.46 -24.62
C ALA A 55 -7.26 -3.39 -25.33
N PHE A 56 -8.36 -3.56 -24.58
CA PHE A 56 -9.73 -3.50 -25.10
C PHE A 56 -10.41 -2.16 -24.83
N ARG A 57 -9.68 -1.11 -24.38
CA ARG A 57 -10.26 0.21 -24.11
C ARG A 57 -9.98 1.18 -25.25
N ARG A 58 -11.01 1.97 -25.62
CA ARG A 58 -10.92 3.08 -26.58
C ARG A 58 -10.16 4.29 -26.00
N GLY A 59 -9.84 5.25 -26.85
CA GLY A 59 -9.18 6.51 -26.49
C GLY A 59 -7.66 6.37 -26.33
N ARG A 60 -7.05 5.36 -26.95
CA ARG A 60 -5.61 5.13 -26.85
C ARG A 60 -4.87 5.80 -28.00
N THR A 61 -3.85 6.57 -27.65
CA THR A 61 -2.91 7.16 -28.62
C THR A 61 -1.78 6.20 -28.99
N ARG A 62 -1.62 5.09 -28.26
CA ARG A 62 -0.61 4.05 -28.49
C ARG A 62 -1.14 2.67 -28.09
N LEU A 63 -0.80 1.65 -28.89
CA LEU A 63 -1.17 0.26 -28.66
C LEU A 63 0.10 -0.62 -28.76
N ASN A 64 0.33 -1.51 -27.79
CA ASN A 64 1.49 -2.40 -27.82
C ASN A 64 1.24 -3.56 -28.82
N LEU A 65 2.01 -3.56 -29.91
CA LEU A 65 1.95 -4.56 -30.99
C LEU A 65 2.19 -6.00 -30.51
N GLU A 66 3.14 -6.19 -29.59
CA GLU A 66 3.49 -7.51 -29.07
C GLU A 66 2.35 -8.08 -28.24
N LEU A 67 1.78 -7.25 -27.35
CA LEU A 67 0.64 -7.64 -26.52
C LEU A 67 -0.60 -7.98 -27.37
N VAL A 68 -0.89 -7.21 -28.42
CA VAL A 68 -2.02 -7.49 -29.32
C VAL A 68 -1.83 -8.81 -30.03
N SER A 69 -0.60 -9.09 -30.49
CA SER A 69 -0.25 -10.37 -31.13
C SER A 69 -0.47 -11.55 -30.18
N GLU A 70 -0.09 -11.39 -28.91
CA GLU A 70 -0.31 -12.40 -27.87
C GLU A 70 -1.79 -12.61 -27.54
N ILE A 71 -2.59 -11.54 -27.54
CA ILE A 71 -4.04 -11.61 -27.32
C ILE A 71 -4.72 -12.35 -28.48
N VAL A 72 -4.37 -12.01 -29.73
CA VAL A 72 -4.91 -12.69 -30.93
C VAL A 72 -4.55 -14.17 -30.91
N ARG A 73 -3.30 -14.52 -30.57
CA ARG A 73 -2.88 -15.92 -30.39
C ARG A 73 -3.64 -16.62 -29.26
N ALA A 74 -3.93 -15.91 -28.17
CA ALA A 74 -4.70 -16.46 -27.04
C ALA A 74 -6.19 -16.65 -27.35
N LEU A 75 -6.72 -15.91 -28.33
CA LEU A 75 -8.08 -16.06 -28.87
C LEU A 75 -8.13 -17.03 -30.06
N ASP A 76 -7.14 -17.93 -30.16
CA ASP A 76 -7.05 -18.98 -31.18
C ASP A 76 -6.90 -18.46 -32.63
N GLY A 77 -6.41 -17.23 -32.81
CA GLY A 77 -6.06 -16.67 -34.12
C GLY A 77 -4.85 -17.36 -34.76
N THR A 78 -4.87 -17.49 -36.09
CA THR A 78 -3.78 -18.12 -36.86
C THR A 78 -2.56 -17.19 -36.97
N GLU A 79 -1.40 -17.74 -37.36
CA GLU A 79 -0.20 -16.90 -37.61
C GLU A 79 -0.42 -15.86 -38.72
N LYS A 80 -1.32 -16.13 -39.68
CA LYS A 80 -1.75 -15.15 -40.69
C LYS A 80 -2.57 -14.01 -40.07
N ASP A 81 -3.44 -14.34 -39.12
CA ASP A 81 -4.23 -13.33 -38.41
C ASP A 81 -3.31 -12.43 -37.58
N ILE A 82 -2.37 -13.02 -36.83
CA ILE A 82 -1.39 -12.26 -36.02
C ILE A 82 -0.63 -11.24 -36.88
N GLU A 83 -0.16 -11.63 -38.08
CA GLU A 83 0.55 -10.72 -38.97
C GLU A 83 -0.37 -9.62 -39.54
N SER A 84 -1.62 -9.96 -39.89
CA SER A 84 -2.62 -8.98 -40.30
C SER A 84 -2.87 -7.94 -39.21
N TRP A 85 -3.03 -8.37 -37.95
CA TRP A 85 -3.18 -7.48 -36.80
C TRP A 85 -1.95 -6.59 -36.57
N ARG A 86 -0.74 -7.13 -36.75
CA ARG A 86 0.51 -6.34 -36.69
C ARG A 86 0.55 -5.24 -37.74
N LEU A 87 0.26 -5.57 -38.99
CA LEU A 87 0.26 -4.61 -40.10
C LEU A 87 -0.78 -3.50 -39.88
N ARG A 88 -1.98 -3.87 -39.39
CA ARG A 88 -3.04 -2.91 -39.04
C ARG A 88 -2.60 -1.93 -37.94
N CYS A 89 -1.93 -2.41 -36.90
CA CYS A 89 -1.39 -1.55 -35.85
C CYS A 89 -0.29 -0.60 -36.35
N LEU A 90 0.57 -1.06 -37.28
CA LEU A 90 1.59 -0.22 -37.91
C LEU A 90 0.97 0.85 -38.82
N GLN A 91 -0.08 0.48 -39.56
CA GLN A 91 -0.82 1.41 -40.42
C GLN A 91 -1.54 2.48 -39.61
N ALA A 92 -2.25 2.09 -38.54
CA ALA A 92 -2.89 3.05 -37.62
C ALA A 92 -1.90 4.04 -37.00
N ARG A 93 -0.67 3.58 -36.71
CA ARG A 93 0.41 4.46 -36.23
C ARG A 93 0.86 5.48 -37.28
N ARG A 94 0.91 5.08 -38.56
CA ARG A 94 1.23 5.98 -39.69
C ARG A 94 0.10 6.96 -39.97
N GLU A 95 -1.14 6.49 -39.93
CA GLU A 95 -2.33 7.32 -40.12
C GLU A 95 -2.47 8.36 -39.03
N GLN A 96 -2.20 8.00 -37.76
CA GLN A 96 -2.22 8.96 -36.67
C GLN A 96 -1.14 10.04 -36.85
N ALA A 97 0.08 9.66 -37.25
CA ALA A 97 1.13 10.62 -37.57
C ALA A 97 0.72 11.56 -38.73
N ALA A 98 0.07 11.03 -39.76
CA ALA A 98 -0.41 11.84 -40.89
C ALA A 98 -1.57 12.77 -40.50
N THR A 99 -2.50 12.35 -39.63
CA THR A 99 -3.57 13.22 -39.13
C THR A 99 -3.05 14.33 -38.22
N GLU A 100 -1.97 14.08 -37.48
CA GLU A 100 -1.29 15.12 -36.68
C GLU A 100 -0.61 16.17 -37.58
N ASP A 101 -0.19 15.78 -38.81
CA ASP A 101 0.44 16.68 -39.79
C ASP A 101 -0.55 17.49 -40.66
N THR A 102 -1.86 17.18 -40.64
CA THR A 102 -2.85 17.76 -41.60
C THR A 102 -3.73 18.87 -41.01
N GLU A 103 -3.69 19.13 -39.69
CA GLU A 103 -4.48 20.20 -39.06
C GLU A 103 -3.78 21.57 -39.10
N CYS A 104 -3.75 22.24 -40.27
CA CYS A 104 -3.67 23.71 -40.39
C CYS A 104 -3.96 24.19 -41.83
N PRO A 105 -4.96 25.06 -42.08
CA PRO A 105 -5.13 25.69 -43.40
C PRO A 105 -4.49 27.09 -43.47
N GLY A 106 -3.73 27.34 -44.55
CA GLY A 106 -3.61 28.67 -45.19
C GLY A 106 -2.31 29.47 -45.04
N SER A 107 -1.54 29.56 -46.14
CA SER A 107 -0.68 30.68 -46.67
C SER A 107 0.20 31.48 -45.68
N GLU A 108 1.53 31.62 -45.82
CA GLU A 108 2.31 32.30 -46.88
C GLU A 108 3.83 32.00 -46.74
N GLU A 109 4.55 31.99 -47.88
CA GLU A 109 6.01 32.21 -48.14
C GLU A 109 7.14 31.50 -47.35
N PRO A 110 8.30 31.22 -48.02
CA PRO A 110 9.37 30.37 -47.48
C PRO A 110 10.24 31.13 -46.47
N VAL A 111 9.86 31.06 -45.19
CA VAL A 111 10.74 31.47 -44.08
C VAL A 111 11.64 30.29 -43.69
N VAL A 112 12.94 30.56 -43.68
CA VAL A 112 14.03 29.76 -43.11
C VAL A 112 13.53 29.00 -41.87
N PRO A 113 13.81 27.69 -41.68
CA PRO A 113 13.24 26.93 -40.57
C PRO A 113 13.85 27.40 -39.25
N GLU A 114 13.26 28.42 -38.65
CA GLU A 114 13.39 28.72 -37.24
C GLU A 114 12.52 27.70 -36.52
N ARG A 115 13.19 26.71 -35.92
CA ARG A 115 12.54 25.66 -35.13
C ARG A 115 11.52 26.31 -34.18
N PRO A 116 10.22 26.00 -34.28
CA PRO A 116 9.32 26.29 -33.20
C PRO A 116 9.87 25.53 -31.98
N ASN A 117 10.08 26.23 -30.87
CA ASN A 117 10.31 25.61 -29.57
C ASN A 117 9.05 24.81 -29.19
N ALA A 118 8.87 23.65 -29.81
CA ALA A 118 8.03 22.60 -29.28
C ALA A 118 8.55 22.33 -27.86
N PRO A 119 7.69 22.27 -26.83
CA PRO A 119 8.11 21.76 -25.54
C PRO A 119 8.77 20.41 -25.82
N LEU A 120 10.08 20.31 -25.60
CA LEU A 120 10.83 19.06 -25.79
C LEU A 120 10.04 17.99 -25.04
N ALA A 121 9.35 17.13 -25.78
CA ALA A 121 8.53 16.09 -25.19
C ALA A 121 9.47 15.28 -24.31
N GLU A 122 9.31 15.43 -22.99
CA GLU A 122 10.25 14.82 -22.05
C GLU A 122 10.36 13.33 -22.38
N PRO A 123 11.59 12.81 -22.56
CA PRO A 123 11.78 11.42 -22.94
C PRO A 123 11.01 10.54 -21.96
N GLU A 124 10.35 9.48 -22.43
CA GLU A 124 9.48 8.64 -21.57
C GLU A 124 10.22 8.11 -20.34
N ALA A 125 11.55 7.90 -20.45
CA ALA A 125 12.44 7.59 -19.34
C ALA A 125 12.49 8.69 -18.25
N ALA A 126 12.43 9.98 -18.62
CA ALA A 126 12.35 11.09 -17.69
C ALA A 126 10.99 11.15 -16.98
N LYS A 127 9.89 10.81 -17.65
CA LYS A 127 8.55 10.70 -17.03
C LYS A 127 8.47 9.54 -16.04
N GLU A 128 8.99 8.38 -16.41
CA GLU A 128 9.05 7.21 -15.53
C GLU A 128 9.95 7.47 -14.30
N THR A 129 11.09 8.14 -14.51
CA THR A 129 12.00 8.55 -13.43
C THR A 129 11.34 9.56 -12.50
N LYS A 130 10.68 10.60 -13.03
CA LYS A 130 9.92 11.58 -12.23
C LYS A 130 8.80 10.93 -11.44
N GLN A 131 8.09 9.96 -12.03
CA GLN A 131 7.04 9.22 -11.35
C GLN A 131 7.59 8.35 -10.22
N LYS A 132 8.70 7.65 -10.43
CA LYS A 132 9.39 6.88 -9.37
C LYS A 132 9.87 7.80 -8.25
N ILE A 133 10.47 8.95 -8.57
CA ILE A 133 10.91 9.96 -7.59
C ILE A 133 9.71 10.46 -6.79
N ALA A 134 8.61 10.84 -7.44
CA ALA A 134 7.41 11.32 -6.76
C ALA A 134 6.84 10.29 -5.77
N VAL A 135 6.85 9.00 -6.12
CA VAL A 135 6.44 7.93 -5.20
C VAL A 135 7.39 7.81 -4.02
N HIS A 136 8.71 7.83 -4.24
CA HIS A 136 9.69 7.77 -3.15
C HIS A 136 9.58 8.98 -2.22
N VAL A 137 9.43 10.19 -2.78
CA VAL A 137 9.23 11.42 -2.01
C VAL A 137 7.98 11.31 -1.14
N ARG A 138 6.84 10.83 -1.68
CA ARG A 138 5.62 10.61 -0.88
C ARG A 138 5.84 9.62 0.26
N LYS A 139 6.56 8.52 0.02
CA LYS A 139 6.90 7.54 1.07
C LYS A 139 7.77 8.17 2.16
N VAL A 140 8.76 8.96 1.78
CA VAL A 140 9.65 9.67 2.72
C VAL A 140 8.85 10.69 3.54
N ILE A 141 8.01 11.51 2.90
CA ILE A 141 7.13 12.47 3.60
C ILE A 141 6.23 11.74 4.61
N LEU A 142 5.63 10.61 4.22
CA LEU A 142 4.82 9.81 5.13
C LEU A 142 5.65 9.27 6.31
N ALA A 143 6.85 8.74 6.06
CA ALA A 143 7.73 8.23 7.11
C ALA A 143 8.12 9.34 8.10
N LEU A 144 8.43 10.55 7.59
CA LEU A 144 8.73 11.72 8.41
C LEU A 144 7.52 12.17 9.23
N GLY A 145 6.32 12.20 8.63
CA GLY A 145 5.08 12.49 9.36
C GLY A 145 4.79 11.47 10.46
N CYS A 146 5.06 10.19 10.20
CA CYS A 146 4.96 9.12 11.20
C CYS A 146 5.98 9.33 12.33
N ALA A 147 7.23 9.68 12.02
CA ALA A 147 8.23 9.95 13.03
C ALA A 147 7.83 11.14 13.91
N LEU A 148 7.32 12.22 13.32
CA LEU A 148 6.82 13.38 14.05
C LEU A 148 5.64 13.01 14.96
N ALA A 149 4.73 12.15 14.51
CA ALA A 149 3.61 11.68 15.34
C ALA A 149 4.08 10.93 16.60
N ASN A 150 5.11 10.08 16.50
CA ASN A 150 5.68 9.40 17.67
C ASN A 150 6.38 10.39 18.61
N LEU A 151 7.13 11.36 18.08
CA LEU A 151 7.77 12.40 18.89
C LEU A 151 6.75 13.28 19.61
N LEU A 152 5.62 13.58 18.97
CA LEU A 152 4.49 14.23 19.61
C LEU A 152 3.91 13.35 20.73
N GLY A 153 3.80 12.04 20.52
CA GLY A 153 3.44 11.07 21.56
C GLY A 153 4.36 11.18 22.79
N PHE A 154 5.68 11.08 22.58
CA PHE A 154 6.67 11.28 23.65
C PHE A 154 6.49 12.61 24.38
N TRP A 155 6.31 13.70 23.63
CA TRP A 155 6.11 15.03 24.21
C TRP A 155 4.83 15.12 25.05
N LEU A 156 3.72 14.54 24.57
CA LEU A 156 2.44 14.53 25.29
C LEU A 156 2.55 13.76 26.61
N VAL A 157 3.21 12.60 26.60
CA VAL A 157 3.43 11.81 27.82
C VAL A 157 4.30 12.58 28.81
N ALA A 158 5.39 13.19 28.34
CA ALA A 158 6.31 13.95 29.18
C ALA A 158 5.67 15.20 29.81
N ASN A 159 4.79 15.90 29.10
CA ASN A 159 4.26 17.20 29.54
C ASN A 159 2.86 17.13 30.16
N LEU A 160 2.00 16.21 29.69
CA LEU A 160 0.63 16.08 30.19
C LEU A 160 0.46 14.90 31.15
N GLY A 161 1.47 14.04 31.31
CA GLY A 161 1.39 12.88 32.20
C GLY A 161 0.34 11.86 31.77
N VAL A 162 0.13 11.72 30.45
CA VAL A 162 -0.83 10.75 29.91
C VAL A 162 -0.42 9.35 30.36
N PRO A 163 -1.34 8.52 30.88
CA PRO A 163 -0.99 7.21 31.43
C PRO A 163 -0.72 6.14 30.35
N LEU A 164 -0.56 6.50 29.08
CA LEU A 164 -0.32 5.62 27.93
C LEU A 164 0.97 6.04 27.23
N TYR A 165 1.54 5.19 26.38
CA TYR A 165 2.83 5.43 25.76
C TYR A 165 2.73 6.32 24.50
N LEU A 166 1.73 6.11 23.65
CA LEU A 166 1.42 6.89 22.42
C LEU A 166 2.55 7.04 21.38
N ASP A 167 3.73 6.50 21.65
CA ASP A 167 4.98 6.61 20.88
C ASP A 167 5.05 5.66 19.68
N MET A 168 3.99 4.88 19.44
CA MET A 168 3.92 3.86 18.39
C MET A 168 2.87 4.15 17.31
N LEU A 169 2.20 5.31 17.32
CA LEU A 169 1.18 5.64 16.33
C LEU A 169 1.73 5.71 14.91
N GLY A 170 2.77 6.51 14.71
CA GLY A 170 3.46 6.59 13.42
C GLY A 170 4.15 5.29 13.06
N THR A 171 4.68 4.54 14.04
CA THR A 171 5.25 3.22 13.81
C THR A 171 4.22 2.26 13.20
N ALA A 172 3.01 2.22 13.75
CA ALA A 172 1.92 1.39 13.25
C ALA A 172 1.52 1.78 11.81
N VAL A 173 1.31 3.08 11.56
CA VAL A 173 0.95 3.60 10.23
C VAL A 173 2.04 3.28 9.19
N ALA A 174 3.31 3.59 9.51
CA ALA A 174 4.44 3.32 8.63
C ALA A 174 4.59 1.82 8.34
N ALA A 175 4.49 0.97 9.37
CA ALA A 175 4.59 -0.47 9.20
C ALA A 175 3.51 -1.05 8.28
N MET A 176 2.26 -0.62 8.44
CA MET A 176 1.12 -1.14 7.68
C MET A 176 1.02 -0.57 6.26
N MET A 177 1.43 0.68 6.04
CA MET A 177 1.35 1.34 4.72
C MET A 177 2.62 1.20 3.88
N LEU A 178 3.79 1.31 4.49
CA LEU A 178 5.09 1.30 3.81
C LEU A 178 5.81 -0.04 3.93
N GLY A 179 5.39 -0.89 4.87
CA GLY A 179 5.94 -2.21 5.13
C GLY A 179 6.73 -2.27 6.45
N PRO A 180 7.01 -3.48 6.96
CA PRO A 180 7.55 -3.71 8.30
C PRO A 180 8.88 -2.99 8.54
N TRP A 181 9.79 -3.01 7.55
CA TRP A 181 11.10 -2.39 7.67
C TRP A 181 11.07 -0.86 7.68
N ALA A 182 10.09 -0.25 7.00
CA ALA A 182 9.87 1.20 7.11
C ALA A 182 9.37 1.57 8.51
N GLY A 183 8.46 0.77 9.08
CA GLY A 183 8.04 0.90 10.47
C GLY A 183 9.18 0.75 11.46
N VAL A 184 10.08 -0.23 11.25
CA VAL A 184 11.31 -0.40 12.06
C VAL A 184 12.19 0.84 11.96
N GLY A 185 12.38 1.39 10.76
CA GLY A 185 13.13 2.63 10.56
C GLY A 185 12.55 3.80 11.35
N VAL A 186 11.22 3.97 11.31
CA VAL A 186 10.52 5.00 12.11
C VAL A 186 10.71 4.74 13.60
N ALA A 187 10.49 3.52 14.08
CA ALA A 187 10.65 3.14 15.49
C ALA A 187 12.05 3.48 16.01
N VAL A 188 13.09 2.99 15.32
CA VAL A 188 14.49 3.23 15.73
C VAL A 188 14.79 4.73 15.73
N ALA A 189 14.43 5.45 14.67
CA ALA A 189 14.67 6.89 14.60
C ALA A 189 13.96 7.64 15.74
N THR A 190 12.71 7.30 16.03
CA THR A 190 11.93 8.02 17.05
C THR A 190 12.36 7.71 18.46
N ASN A 191 12.82 6.49 18.77
CA ASN A 191 13.35 6.16 20.09
C ASN A 191 14.74 6.78 20.34
N LEU A 192 15.56 6.91 19.29
CA LEU A 192 16.84 7.64 19.40
C LEU A 192 16.64 9.14 19.58
N LEU A 193 15.68 9.73 18.87
CA LEU A 193 15.38 11.16 18.99
C LEU A 193 14.57 11.48 20.26
N GLY A 194 13.69 10.56 20.65
CA GLY A 194 12.83 10.68 21.84
C GLY A 194 13.61 10.69 23.16
N SER A 195 14.85 10.19 23.17
CA SER A 195 15.72 10.26 24.34
C SER A 195 16.14 11.68 24.71
N GLY A 196 16.06 12.63 23.77
CA GLY A 196 16.23 14.05 24.05
C GLY A 196 14.99 14.73 24.63
N ILE A 197 13.81 14.07 24.61
CA ILE A 197 12.53 14.62 25.10
C ILE A 197 12.19 14.06 26.48
N THR A 198 12.33 12.75 26.65
CA THR A 198 11.98 12.03 27.89
C THR A 198 13.24 11.79 28.71
N ASP A 199 13.90 10.66 28.48
CA ASP A 199 15.16 10.28 29.12
C ASP A 199 15.89 9.21 28.27
N SER A 200 17.05 8.76 28.74
CA SER A 200 17.83 7.71 28.08
C SER A 200 17.18 6.32 28.12
N SER A 201 16.12 6.11 28.92
CA SER A 201 15.43 4.81 28.99
C SER A 201 14.67 4.49 27.70
N SER A 202 14.27 5.52 26.95
CA SER A 202 13.58 5.42 25.66
C SER A 202 14.38 4.65 24.58
N ILE A 203 15.71 4.62 24.66
CA ILE A 203 16.58 3.91 23.68
C ILE A 203 16.37 2.39 23.78
N PRO A 204 16.53 1.72 24.95
CA PRO A 204 16.17 0.31 25.12
C PRO A 204 14.74 -0.03 24.71
N PHE A 205 13.76 0.85 25.01
CA PHE A 205 12.37 0.65 24.60
C PHE A 205 12.17 0.72 23.07
N GLY A 206 13.17 1.18 22.31
CA GLY A 206 13.19 1.02 20.85
C GLY A 206 12.99 -0.42 20.41
N LEU A 207 13.42 -1.42 21.19
CA LEU A 207 13.17 -2.82 20.89
C LEU A 207 11.68 -3.20 20.97
N VAL A 208 10.93 -2.58 21.89
CA VAL A 208 9.46 -2.71 21.99
C VAL A 208 8.81 -2.12 20.73
N ASN A 209 9.29 -0.95 20.29
CA ASN A 209 8.74 -0.28 19.12
C ASN A 209 9.04 -1.05 17.82
N VAL A 210 10.24 -1.61 17.69
CA VAL A 210 10.61 -2.53 16.61
C VAL A 210 9.73 -3.77 16.61
N THR A 211 9.46 -4.36 17.78
CA THR A 211 8.59 -5.54 17.91
C THR A 211 7.19 -5.25 17.37
N GLY A 212 6.59 -4.12 17.78
CA GLY A 212 5.27 -3.74 17.26
C GLY A 212 5.29 -3.40 15.77
N ALA A 213 6.34 -2.75 15.26
CA ALA A 213 6.49 -2.46 13.82
C ALA A 213 6.47 -3.74 12.98
N LEU A 214 7.23 -4.76 13.39
CA LEU A 214 7.27 -6.04 12.68
C LEU A 214 5.91 -6.75 12.72
N LEU A 215 5.28 -6.80 13.90
CA LEU A 215 3.98 -7.46 14.07
C LEU A 215 2.87 -6.75 13.29
N TRP A 216 2.76 -5.43 13.35
CA TRP A 216 1.79 -4.69 12.55
C TRP A 216 2.07 -4.83 11.05
N GLY A 217 3.32 -4.69 10.62
CA GLY A 217 3.69 -4.75 9.20
C GLY A 217 3.41 -6.11 8.56
N TYR A 218 3.83 -7.21 9.20
CA TYR A 218 3.54 -8.56 8.70
C TYR A 218 2.08 -8.97 8.96
N GLY A 219 1.52 -8.57 10.10
CA GLY A 219 0.13 -8.84 10.48
C GLY A 219 -0.90 -8.14 9.60
N ALA A 220 -0.54 -7.02 8.98
CA ALA A 220 -1.36 -6.32 7.99
C ALA A 220 -1.80 -7.23 6.84
N LEU A 221 -0.92 -8.15 6.39
CA LEU A 221 -1.24 -9.11 5.33
C LEU A 221 -2.28 -10.15 5.78
N TRP A 222 -2.27 -10.52 7.06
CA TRP A 222 -3.21 -11.47 7.65
C TRP A 222 -4.60 -10.86 7.85
N VAL A 223 -4.66 -9.56 8.13
CA VAL A 223 -5.92 -8.81 8.33
C VAL A 223 -6.77 -8.77 7.06
N ARG A 224 -6.16 -8.78 5.87
CA ARG A 224 -6.82 -8.66 4.54
C ARG A 224 -7.65 -9.88 4.10
N ARG A 225 -7.98 -10.78 5.02
CA ARG A 225 -8.81 -11.97 4.78
C ARG A 225 -10.21 -11.73 5.37
N LYS A 226 -11.24 -12.47 4.91
CA LYS A 226 -12.64 -12.37 5.39
C LYS A 226 -12.78 -12.31 6.91
N GLY A 227 -13.27 -11.23 7.51
CA GLY A 227 -13.28 -10.99 8.96
C GLY A 227 -12.15 -10.06 9.42
N ALA A 228 -11.85 -9.05 8.61
CA ALA A 228 -10.73 -8.14 8.75
C ALA A 228 -10.77 -7.38 10.08
N LEU A 229 -11.95 -6.91 10.53
CA LEU A 229 -12.09 -6.21 11.81
C LEU A 229 -11.70 -7.07 13.02
N ARG A 230 -12.17 -8.32 13.08
CA ARG A 230 -11.83 -9.25 14.18
C ARG A 230 -10.34 -9.57 14.19
N ARG A 231 -9.74 -9.76 13.01
CA ARG A 231 -8.29 -9.99 12.89
C ARG A 231 -7.49 -8.75 13.24
N TYR A 232 -7.97 -7.56 12.88
CA TYR A 232 -7.32 -6.31 13.24
C TYR A 232 -7.31 -6.10 14.77
N PHE A 233 -8.44 -6.36 15.41
CA PHE A 233 -8.53 -6.35 16.87
C PHE A 233 -7.57 -7.38 17.50
N ALA A 234 -7.58 -8.62 17.02
CA ALA A 234 -6.68 -9.67 17.48
C ALA A 234 -5.20 -9.34 17.22
N LEU A 235 -4.89 -8.67 16.12
CA LEU A 235 -3.54 -8.20 15.80
C LEU A 235 -3.07 -7.18 16.84
N ASN A 236 -3.88 -6.19 17.18
CA ASN A 236 -3.50 -5.20 18.18
C ASN A 236 -3.35 -5.83 19.59
N LEU A 237 -4.15 -6.86 19.91
CA LEU A 237 -3.98 -7.63 21.16
C LEU A 237 -2.65 -8.38 21.17
N LEU A 238 -2.32 -9.05 20.06
CA LEU A 238 -1.05 -9.76 19.89
C LEU A 238 0.15 -8.80 20.00
N VAL A 239 0.06 -7.63 19.37
CA VAL A 239 1.08 -6.58 19.45
C VAL A 239 1.23 -6.10 20.89
N GLY A 240 0.13 -5.77 21.58
CA GLY A 240 0.18 -5.32 22.98
C GLY A 240 0.79 -6.37 23.91
N PHE A 241 0.45 -7.65 23.74
CA PHE A 241 1.02 -8.76 24.49
C PHE A 241 2.52 -8.94 24.20
N ALA A 242 2.93 -9.00 22.93
CA ALA A 242 4.33 -9.16 22.56
C ALA A 242 5.19 -7.98 23.03
N CYS A 243 4.70 -6.75 22.88
CA CYS A 243 5.34 -5.56 23.43
C CYS A 243 5.48 -5.65 24.95
N THR A 244 4.49 -6.20 25.66
CA THR A 244 4.55 -6.40 27.12
C THR A 244 5.65 -7.38 27.51
N VAL A 245 5.80 -8.51 26.80
CA VAL A 245 6.84 -9.50 27.08
C VAL A 245 8.22 -8.87 26.95
N VAL A 246 8.45 -8.11 25.87
CA VAL A 246 9.70 -7.40 25.64
C VAL A 246 9.91 -6.30 26.69
N ALA A 247 8.91 -5.46 26.94
CA ALA A 247 8.98 -4.36 27.91
C ALA A 247 9.23 -4.85 29.33
N THR A 248 8.55 -5.91 29.77
CA THR A 248 8.74 -6.53 31.10
C THR A 248 10.16 -7.04 31.25
N SER A 249 10.69 -7.70 30.22
CA SER A 249 12.07 -8.20 30.22
C SER A 249 13.07 -7.06 30.36
N LEU A 250 12.88 -5.97 29.61
CA LEU A 250 13.74 -4.78 29.72
C LEU A 250 13.62 -4.11 31.09
N LEU A 251 12.40 -3.93 31.60
CA LEU A 251 12.14 -3.30 32.89
C LEU A 251 12.82 -4.05 34.03
N VAL A 252 12.68 -5.38 34.07
CA VAL A 252 13.26 -6.21 35.14
C VAL A 252 14.79 -6.26 35.02
N LEU A 253 15.34 -6.42 33.82
CA LEU A 253 16.78 -6.64 33.63
C LEU A 253 17.61 -5.35 33.67
N LEU A 254 17.06 -4.23 33.18
CA LEU A 254 17.82 -2.98 32.99
C LEU A 254 17.43 -1.87 33.96
N PHE A 255 16.20 -1.91 34.48
CA PHE A 255 15.60 -0.77 35.20
C PHE A 255 15.07 -1.13 36.59
N GLY A 256 15.34 -2.34 37.10
CA GLY A 256 14.89 -2.76 38.44
C GLY A 256 13.36 -2.78 38.61
N GLY A 257 12.61 -2.86 37.52
CA GLY A 257 11.15 -2.92 37.50
C GLY A 257 10.43 -1.59 37.28
N GLY A 258 11.12 -0.47 37.07
CA GLY A 258 10.47 0.84 36.92
C GLY A 258 11.32 1.91 36.23
N THR A 259 10.67 2.83 35.53
CA THR A 259 11.31 3.97 34.83
C THR A 259 10.56 5.29 35.06
N GLY A 260 9.63 5.34 36.04
CA GLY A 260 8.79 6.51 36.30
C GLY A 260 7.54 6.62 35.43
N HIS A 261 7.24 5.61 34.60
CA HIS A 261 5.99 5.56 33.82
C HIS A 261 4.77 5.27 34.72
N ALA A 262 3.56 5.63 34.29
CA ALA A 262 2.31 5.39 35.04
C ALA A 262 2.10 3.91 35.46
N SER A 263 2.65 2.96 34.69
CA SER A 263 2.59 1.52 34.98
C SER A 263 3.36 1.12 36.23
N GLU A 264 4.31 1.94 36.67
CA GLU A 264 5.06 1.75 37.91
C GLU A 264 4.18 1.99 39.15
N GLY A 265 3.29 2.99 39.11
CA GLY A 265 2.35 3.22 40.22
C GLY A 265 1.42 2.03 40.44
N THR A 266 0.88 1.46 39.35
CA THR A 266 0.09 0.23 39.43
C THR A 266 0.92 -0.98 39.87
N ARG A 267 2.18 -1.10 39.41
CA ARG A 267 3.10 -2.14 39.88
C ARG A 267 3.31 -2.07 41.39
N MET A 268 3.61 -0.89 41.94
CA MET A 268 3.83 -0.70 43.38
C MET A 268 2.59 -1.09 44.21
N ASN A 269 1.39 -0.79 43.70
CA ASN A 269 0.15 -1.24 44.34
C ASN A 269 -0.01 -2.77 44.29
N LEU A 270 0.36 -3.41 43.19
CA LEU A 270 0.33 -4.88 43.09
C LEU A 270 1.33 -5.55 44.05
N GLU A 271 2.52 -4.97 44.22
CA GLU A 271 3.52 -5.44 45.17
C GLU A 271 3.09 -5.24 46.63
N SER A 272 2.35 -4.17 46.94
CA SER A 272 1.81 -3.97 48.29
C SER A 272 0.76 -5.01 48.68
N PHE A 273 0.11 -5.64 47.69
CA PHE A 273 -0.71 -6.85 47.88
C PHE A 273 0.10 -8.16 47.97
N GLY A 274 1.43 -8.08 47.97
CA GLY A 274 2.34 -9.23 48.14
C GLY A 274 2.69 -9.97 46.85
N LEU A 275 2.37 -9.40 45.67
CA LEU A 275 2.77 -10.02 44.41
C LEU A 275 4.28 -9.90 44.19
N PRO A 276 4.95 -10.92 43.62
CA PRO A 276 6.37 -10.84 43.31
C PRO A 276 6.60 -9.83 42.17
N MET A 277 7.73 -9.12 42.22
CA MET A 277 8.05 -8.01 41.32
C MET A 277 7.82 -8.33 39.85
N PHE A 278 8.31 -9.48 39.36
CA PHE A 278 8.14 -9.87 37.96
C PHE A 278 6.66 -9.93 37.55
N VAL A 279 5.80 -10.50 38.40
CA VAL A 279 4.35 -10.62 38.13
C VAL A 279 3.70 -9.25 38.18
N ALA A 280 4.07 -8.40 39.14
CA ALA A 280 3.56 -7.04 39.25
C ALA A 280 3.94 -6.18 38.03
N VAL A 281 5.20 -6.23 37.59
CA VAL A 281 5.67 -5.54 36.37
C VAL A 281 4.92 -6.05 35.15
N PHE A 282 4.81 -7.37 34.99
CA PHE A 282 4.13 -7.97 33.84
C PHE A 282 2.65 -7.56 33.78
N GLN A 283 1.93 -7.67 34.89
CA GLN A 283 0.50 -7.35 34.94
C GLN A 283 0.22 -5.87 34.71
N SER A 284 0.99 -4.98 35.34
CA SER A 284 0.81 -3.55 35.12
C SER A 284 1.12 -3.20 33.66
N ASN A 285 2.27 -3.62 33.12
CA ASN A 285 2.62 -3.34 31.72
C ASN A 285 1.63 -3.96 30.73
N LEU A 286 1.08 -5.15 31.01
CA LEU A 286 0.08 -5.77 30.16
C LEU A 286 -1.16 -4.89 30.02
N LEU A 287 -1.65 -4.36 31.14
CA LEU A 287 -2.82 -3.49 31.16
C LEU A 287 -2.60 -2.24 30.30
N TYR A 288 -1.50 -1.52 30.56
CA TYR A 288 -1.18 -0.27 29.87
C TYR A 288 -0.83 -0.49 28.39
N SER A 289 -0.05 -1.53 28.07
CA SER A 289 0.33 -1.87 26.71
C SER A 289 -0.88 -2.30 25.88
N LEU A 290 -1.79 -3.14 26.42
CA LEU A 290 -2.99 -3.52 25.69
C LEU A 290 -3.90 -2.31 25.42
N ALA A 291 -4.14 -1.47 26.43
CA ALA A 291 -4.94 -0.27 26.28
C ALA A 291 -4.35 0.68 25.23
N ASP A 292 -3.04 0.92 25.29
CA ASP A 292 -2.31 1.75 24.34
C ASP A 292 -2.40 1.17 22.92
N LYS A 293 -2.13 -0.12 22.73
CA LYS A 293 -2.07 -0.74 21.39
C LYS A 293 -3.45 -0.87 20.76
N MET A 294 -4.51 -1.01 21.57
CA MET A 294 -5.88 -0.85 21.10
C MET A 294 -6.12 0.56 20.59
N LEU A 295 -5.90 1.57 21.44
CA LEU A 295 -6.16 2.97 21.10
C LEU A 295 -5.35 3.40 19.87
N VAL A 296 -4.04 3.21 19.92
CA VAL A 296 -3.08 3.54 18.85
C VAL A 296 -3.41 2.79 17.57
N GLY A 297 -3.77 1.51 17.65
CA GLY A 297 -4.21 0.73 16.50
C GLY A 297 -5.42 1.37 15.81
N PHE A 298 -6.49 1.65 16.55
CA PHE A 298 -7.69 2.24 15.95
C PHE A 298 -7.47 3.66 15.43
N ILE A 299 -6.66 4.48 16.11
CA ILE A 299 -6.27 5.80 15.57
C ILE A 299 -5.44 5.64 14.29
N ALA A 300 -4.49 4.71 14.26
CA ALA A 300 -3.70 4.42 13.06
C ALA A 300 -4.60 4.00 11.90
N LEU A 301 -5.62 3.18 12.15
CA LEU A 301 -6.62 2.82 11.15
C LEU A 301 -7.36 4.06 10.60
N ALA A 302 -7.83 4.95 11.46
CA ALA A 302 -8.50 6.19 11.04
C ALA A 302 -7.57 7.12 10.24
N VAL A 303 -6.30 7.24 10.64
CA VAL A 303 -5.28 7.99 9.91
C VAL A 303 -5.03 7.39 8.53
N MET A 304 -4.84 6.06 8.45
CA MET A 304 -4.66 5.36 7.18
C MET A 304 -5.87 5.51 6.25
N ALA A 305 -7.10 5.52 6.78
CA ALA A 305 -8.31 5.76 5.99
C ALA A 305 -8.27 7.13 5.30
N GLN A 306 -7.87 8.18 6.02
CA GLN A 306 -7.72 9.53 5.46
C GLN A 306 -6.57 9.61 4.42
N LEU A 307 -5.51 8.81 4.62
CA LEU A 307 -4.36 8.75 3.71
C LEU A 307 -4.57 7.83 2.50
N ASN A 308 -5.60 6.98 2.48
CA ASN A 308 -5.83 5.99 1.42
C ASN A 308 -6.08 6.63 0.04
N GLY A 309 -6.60 7.86 0.01
CA GLY A 309 -6.67 8.66 -1.22
C GLY A 309 -5.30 9.00 -1.83
N TRP A 310 -4.21 8.89 -1.06
CA TRP A 310 -2.85 9.25 -1.44
C TRP A 310 -1.96 8.05 -1.81
N LEU A 311 -2.23 6.89 -1.23
CA LEU A 311 -1.50 5.64 -1.42
C LEU A 311 -2.54 4.53 -1.52
N ARG A 312 -2.80 3.98 -2.73
CA ARG A 312 -3.75 2.88 -2.97
C ARG A 312 -3.45 1.70 -2.04
N GLY A 313 -4.07 1.65 -0.86
CA GLY A 313 -3.87 0.65 0.17
C GLY A 313 -5.14 -0.15 0.35
N SER A 314 -5.15 -1.37 -0.17
CA SER A 314 -6.36 -2.21 -0.22
C SER A 314 -6.79 -2.84 1.13
N ILE A 315 -6.17 -2.49 2.27
CA ILE A 315 -6.59 -3.00 3.60
C ILE A 315 -7.91 -2.34 4.01
N PHE A 316 -8.08 -1.06 3.66
CA PHE A 316 -9.22 -0.27 4.06
C PHE A 316 -10.52 -0.76 3.41
N GLU A 317 -10.51 -1.04 2.11
CA GLU A 317 -11.69 -1.56 1.38
C GLU A 317 -12.22 -2.86 2.02
N ASP A 318 -11.30 -3.75 2.44
CA ASP A 318 -11.65 -5.00 3.11
C ASP A 318 -12.25 -4.76 4.52
N LEU A 319 -11.80 -3.71 5.23
CA LEU A 319 -12.27 -3.40 6.57
C LEU A 319 -13.59 -2.62 6.58
N GLU A 320 -13.73 -1.64 5.68
CA GLU A 320 -14.94 -0.86 5.45
C GLU A 320 -16.09 -1.78 5.03
N SER A 321 -15.86 -2.68 4.06
CA SER A 321 -16.87 -3.65 3.64
C SER A 321 -17.31 -4.60 4.75
N ASP A 322 -16.40 -5.04 5.63
CA ASP A 322 -16.74 -5.87 6.78
C ASP A 322 -17.48 -5.10 7.89
N ILE A 323 -17.21 -3.80 8.07
CA ILE A 323 -17.94 -2.93 9.01
C ILE A 323 -19.36 -2.70 8.50
N THR A 324 -19.52 -2.27 7.25
CA THR A 324 -20.84 -2.02 6.64
C THR A 324 -21.69 -3.28 6.66
N ARG A 325 -21.12 -4.44 6.29
CA ARG A 325 -21.84 -5.71 6.34
C ARG A 325 -22.35 -6.06 7.76
N ARG A 326 -21.64 -5.68 8.82
CA ARG A 326 -22.08 -5.94 10.20
C ARG A 326 -23.20 -4.99 10.62
N LEU A 327 -23.06 -3.71 10.31
CA LEU A 327 -24.08 -2.70 10.59
C LEU A 327 -25.40 -3.02 9.86
N ASP A 328 -25.33 -3.49 8.61
CA ASP A 328 -26.51 -3.90 7.84
C ASP A 328 -27.19 -5.15 8.41
N ILE A 329 -26.42 -6.11 8.95
CA ILE A 329 -26.96 -7.30 9.61
C ILE A 329 -27.71 -6.91 10.89
N ASP A 330 -27.14 -6.02 11.69
CA ASP A 330 -27.74 -5.58 12.95
C ASP A 330 -29.04 -4.78 12.69
N ALA A 331 -29.04 -3.88 11.70
CA ALA A 331 -30.24 -3.15 11.29
C ALA A 331 -31.35 -4.07 10.72
N GLY A 332 -30.97 -5.12 9.98
CA GLY A 332 -31.92 -6.12 9.46
C GLY A 332 -32.46 -7.09 10.51
N GLN A 333 -31.76 -7.28 11.63
CA GLN A 333 -32.24 -8.04 12.79
C GLN A 333 -33.23 -7.20 13.61
N GLU A 334 -32.98 -5.89 13.73
CA GLU A 334 -33.85 -4.95 14.46
C GLU A 334 -35.19 -4.70 13.75
N GLN A 335 -35.25 -4.77 12.42
CA GLN A 335 -36.51 -4.70 11.65
C GLN A 335 -37.32 -6.01 11.64
N ARG A 336 -36.76 -7.12 12.15
CA ARG A 336 -37.41 -8.44 12.21
C ARG A 336 -37.81 -8.86 13.63
N ALA A 337 -37.47 -8.05 14.63
CA ALA A 337 -37.91 -8.19 16.02
C ALA A 337 -39.11 -7.26 16.28
#